data_AF-A0A2P4YT95-F1
#
_entry.id   AF-A0A2P4YT95-F1
#
_cell.length_a   1.000
_cell.length_b   1.000
_cell.length_c   1.000
_cell.angle_alpha   90.00
_cell.angle_beta   90.00
_cell.angle_gamma   90.00
#
_symmetry.space_group_name_H-M   'P 1'
#
loop_
_entity.id
_entity.type
_entity.pdbx_description
1 polymer ?
#
loop_
_entity_poly.entity_id
_entity_poly.type
_entity_poly.pdbx_seq_one_letter_code
_entity_poly.pdbx_strand_id
1 'polypeptide(L)'
;MASAMRANVMRLAARQLRQQTLQSRVAVIPQLAPTQLRSMSVFSNIKNTVSGKLEERNQHKQEEAYKQQMIDLSQKDKFDLNGFYDHLKKNAEASGASGWRSMIPGVSSMTAVQQMKTFMAILETMEPEYRENPRLINGKTKRKICEKAGHSPEEINNMLRNYEQLSALHIWLVKRVERGLRIPETLDETTELVRQDPTGFPTKKFRMKQRRY
;
A
#
# COMPACT_ATOMS: atom_id res chain seq x y z
N MET A 1 36.30 0.23 75.88
CA MET A 1 35.67 0.48 74.56
C MET A 1 36.67 1.11 73.59
N ALA A 2 37.73 0.39 73.17
CA ALA A 2 38.67 0.93 72.17
C ALA A 2 39.51 -0.16 71.44
N SER A 3 39.09 -1.43 71.46
CA SER A 3 39.90 -2.54 70.91
C SER A 3 39.17 -3.39 69.84
N ALA A 4 37.88 -3.14 69.57
CA ALA A 4 37.11 -3.88 68.56
C ALA A 4 36.83 -3.07 67.27
N MET A 5 37.23 -1.80 67.20
CA MET A 5 37.00 -0.92 66.02
C MET A 5 38.25 -0.69 65.15
N ARG A 6 39.43 -1.22 65.52
CA ARG A 6 40.66 -1.11 64.71
C ARG A 6 40.98 -2.37 63.88
N ALA A 7 40.34 -3.51 64.16
CA ALA A 7 40.58 -4.76 63.44
C ALA A 7 39.81 -4.90 62.12
N ASN A 8 38.69 -4.16 61.94
CA ASN A 8 37.89 -4.21 60.71
C ASN A 8 38.32 -3.17 59.65
N VAL A 9 39.11 -2.16 60.01
CA VAL A 9 39.58 -1.14 59.07
C VAL A 9 40.86 -1.59 58.33
N MET A 10 41.67 -2.47 58.91
CA MET A 10 42.85 -3.05 58.22
C MET A 10 42.54 -4.22 57.27
N ARG A 11 41.39 -4.89 57.39
CA ARG A 11 40.97 -5.95 56.45
C ARG A 11 40.32 -5.41 55.17
N LEU A 12 39.86 -4.16 55.18
CA LEU A 12 39.33 -3.47 53.99
C LEU A 12 40.44 -2.79 53.17
N ALA A 13 41.45 -2.21 53.82
CA ALA A 13 42.58 -1.58 53.15
C ALA A 13 43.53 -2.58 52.44
N ALA A 14 43.67 -3.80 52.96
CA ALA A 14 44.48 -4.86 52.35
C ALA A 14 43.82 -5.51 51.11
N ARG A 15 42.53 -5.26 50.86
CA ARG A 15 41.80 -5.79 49.69
C ARG A 15 41.85 -4.84 48.48
N GLN A 16 42.07 -3.54 48.72
CA GLN A 16 42.16 -2.53 47.65
C GLN A 16 43.58 -2.42 47.06
N LEU A 17 44.64 -2.68 47.84
CA LEU A 17 46.02 -2.65 47.35
C LEU A 17 46.46 -3.91 46.56
N ARG A 18 45.61 -4.93 46.48
CA ARG A 18 45.86 -6.15 45.69
C ARG A 18 45.17 -6.14 44.31
N GLN A 19 44.40 -5.11 43.99
CA GLN A 19 43.71 -4.97 42.69
C GLN A 19 44.37 -3.97 41.72
N GLN A 20 45.41 -3.23 42.14
CA GLN A 20 46.02 -2.18 41.32
C GLN A 20 47.44 -2.46 40.80
N THR A 21 48.01 -3.66 40.99
CA THR A 21 49.38 -3.97 40.52
C THR A 21 49.52 -5.22 39.66
N LEU A 22 48.44 -5.64 38.99
CA LEU A 22 48.50 -6.58 37.84
C LEU A 22 48.05 -5.91 36.55
N GLN A 23 48.47 -4.67 36.33
CA GLN A 23 48.52 -4.06 35.00
C GLN A 23 49.98 -3.92 34.58
N SER A 24 50.49 -4.94 33.88
CA SER A 24 51.39 -4.79 32.73
C SER A 24 51.85 -6.16 32.27
N ARG A 25 51.82 -6.37 30.94
CA ARG A 25 52.13 -7.60 30.18
C ARG A 25 50.95 -8.54 29.94
N VAL A 26 49.92 -8.03 29.27
CA VAL A 26 49.17 -8.84 28.29
C VAL A 26 49.80 -8.59 26.93
N ALA A 27 50.14 -9.67 26.24
CA ALA A 27 50.78 -9.70 24.94
C ALA A 27 49.99 -8.89 23.89
N VAL A 28 50.74 -8.12 23.08
CA VAL A 28 50.24 -7.47 21.87
C VAL A 28 49.90 -8.58 20.86
N ILE A 29 48.61 -8.89 20.72
CA ILE A 29 48.11 -9.58 19.53
C ILE A 29 48.15 -8.53 18.41
N PRO A 30 48.86 -8.74 17.29
CA PRO A 30 48.79 -7.81 16.18
C PRO A 30 47.35 -7.81 15.67
N GLN A 31 46.70 -6.65 15.75
CA GLN A 31 45.41 -6.44 15.12
C GLN A 31 45.59 -6.61 13.61
N LEU A 32 45.11 -7.72 13.06
CA LEU A 32 44.82 -7.83 11.65
C LEU A 32 43.81 -6.71 11.34
N ALA A 33 44.27 -5.70 10.61
CA ALA A 33 43.42 -4.63 10.12
C ALA A 33 42.15 -5.24 9.49
N PRO A 34 40.94 -4.69 9.74
CA PRO A 34 39.79 -5.10 8.96
C PRO A 34 40.15 -4.80 7.52
N THR A 35 40.31 -5.86 6.72
CA THR A 35 40.46 -5.74 5.28
C THR A 35 39.23 -4.98 4.83
N GLN A 36 39.40 -3.69 4.55
CA GLN A 36 38.39 -2.88 3.89
C GLN A 36 38.10 -3.60 2.59
N LEU A 37 37.02 -4.38 2.56
CA LEU A 37 36.46 -4.92 1.34
C LEU A 37 36.22 -3.70 0.47
N ARG A 38 37.14 -3.43 -0.45
CA ARG A 38 36.92 -2.49 -1.53
C ARG A 38 35.72 -3.04 -2.27
N SER A 39 34.54 -2.50 -2.01
CA SER A 39 33.35 -2.71 -2.83
C SER A 39 33.67 -2.13 -4.20
N MET A 40 34.35 -2.91 -5.03
CA MET A 40 34.68 -2.49 -6.39
C MET A 40 33.36 -2.20 -7.09
N SER A 41 33.19 -0.92 -7.37
CA SER A 41 31.95 -0.22 -7.72
C SER A 41 31.49 -0.48 -9.17
N VAL A 42 31.75 -1.67 -9.70
CA VAL A 42 31.39 -2.04 -11.08
C VAL A 42 29.93 -2.51 -11.15
N PHE A 43 29.41 -3.10 -10.07
CA PHE A 43 28.02 -3.56 -10.01
C PHE A 43 27.02 -2.48 -9.59
N SER A 44 27.46 -1.37 -8.99
CA SER A 44 26.55 -0.27 -8.58
C SER A 44 25.95 0.46 -9.78
N ASN A 45 26.75 0.72 -10.82
CA ASN A 45 26.27 1.39 -12.02
C ASN A 45 25.38 0.47 -12.87
N ILE A 46 25.68 -0.83 -12.91
CA ILE A 46 24.83 -1.84 -13.58
C ILE A 46 23.51 -2.00 -12.82
N LYS A 47 23.54 -2.05 -11.48
CA LYS A 47 22.32 -2.14 -10.66
C LYS A 47 21.44 -0.91 -10.86
N ASN A 48 22.01 0.30 -10.85
CA ASN A 48 21.24 1.53 -11.07
C ASN A 48 20.66 1.59 -12.49
N THR A 49 21.42 1.17 -13.51
CA THR A 49 20.95 1.17 -14.92
C THR A 49 19.88 0.11 -15.17
N VAL A 50 20.02 -1.08 -14.57
CA VAL A 50 19.04 -2.17 -14.71
C VAL A 50 17.79 -1.89 -13.88
N SER A 51 17.92 -1.32 -12.68
CA SER A 51 16.79 -0.85 -11.86
C SER A 51 16.03 0.26 -12.57
N GLY A 52 16.72 1.28 -13.09
CA GLY A 52 16.07 2.36 -13.86
C GLY A 52 15.31 1.83 -15.08
N LYS A 53 15.95 0.97 -15.90
CA LYS A 53 15.29 0.35 -17.06
C LYS A 53 14.14 -0.61 -16.70
N LEU A 54 14.10 -1.14 -15.48
CA LEU A 54 13.01 -1.99 -15.01
C LEU A 54 11.85 -1.12 -14.48
N GLU A 55 12.17 -0.05 -13.77
CA GLU A 55 11.21 0.94 -13.30
C GLU A 55 10.52 1.65 -14.47
N GLU A 56 11.27 2.12 -15.47
CA GLU A 56 10.73 2.71 -16.70
C GLU A 56 9.81 1.73 -17.44
N ARG A 57 10.23 0.47 -17.60
CA ARG A 57 9.40 -0.56 -18.24
C ARG A 57 8.14 -0.88 -17.45
N ASN A 58 8.21 -0.86 -16.12
CA ASN A 58 7.04 -1.07 -15.28
C ASN A 58 6.08 0.11 -15.33
N GLN A 59 6.59 1.34 -15.32
CA GLN A 59 5.80 2.56 -15.48
C GLN A 59 5.08 2.58 -16.82
N HIS A 60 5.79 2.31 -17.92
CA HIS A 60 5.18 2.26 -19.26
C HIS A 60 4.05 1.22 -19.35
N LYS A 61 4.28 0.00 -18.81
CA LYS A 61 3.23 -1.02 -18.75
C LYS A 61 2.04 -0.60 -17.90
N GLN A 62 2.29 0.11 -16.81
CA GLN A 62 1.25 0.62 -15.92
C GLN A 62 0.43 1.72 -16.59
N GLU A 63 1.07 2.63 -17.32
CA GLU A 63 0.43 3.69 -18.11
C GLU A 63 -0.41 3.09 -19.25
N GLU A 64 0.12 2.11 -20.00
CA GLU A 64 -0.62 1.38 -21.03
C GLU A 64 -1.86 0.68 -20.45
N ALA A 65 -1.69 -0.01 -19.31
CA ALA A 65 -2.80 -0.67 -18.63
C ALA A 65 -3.84 0.34 -18.14
N TYR A 66 -3.40 1.49 -17.61
CA TYR A 66 -4.29 2.55 -17.16
C TYR A 66 -5.09 3.14 -18.32
N LYS A 67 -4.42 3.47 -19.43
CA LYS A 67 -5.06 3.96 -20.66
C LYS A 67 -6.14 3.00 -21.16
N GLN A 68 -5.83 1.70 -21.22
CA GLN A 68 -6.82 0.68 -21.61
C GLN A 68 -8.01 0.61 -20.65
N GLN A 69 -7.77 0.74 -19.34
CA GLN A 69 -8.85 0.80 -18.35
C GLN A 69 -9.74 2.04 -18.53
N MET A 70 -9.15 3.20 -18.83
CA MET A 70 -9.93 4.42 -19.07
C MET A 70 -10.79 4.29 -20.33
N ILE A 71 -10.26 3.66 -21.39
CA ILE A 71 -11.02 3.37 -22.60
C ILE A 71 -12.18 2.40 -22.30
N ASP A 72 -11.93 1.28 -21.62
CA ASP A 72 -12.97 0.30 -21.22
C ASP A 72 -14.06 0.95 -20.37
N LEU A 73 -13.68 1.83 -19.45
CA LEU A 73 -14.65 2.57 -18.63
C LEU A 73 -15.44 3.58 -19.46
N SER A 74 -14.82 4.26 -20.41
CA SER A 74 -15.50 5.28 -21.23
C SER A 74 -16.52 4.69 -22.21
N GLN A 75 -16.30 3.45 -22.66
CA GLN A 75 -17.13 2.77 -23.66
C GLN A 75 -18.32 2.02 -23.07
N LYS A 76 -18.31 1.75 -21.77
CA LYS A 76 -19.43 1.08 -21.11
C LYS A 76 -20.62 2.03 -20.98
N ASP A 77 -21.83 1.54 -21.22
CA ASP A 77 -23.04 2.35 -21.03
C ASP A 77 -23.44 2.45 -19.55
N LYS A 78 -23.17 1.39 -18.79
CA LYS A 78 -23.51 1.28 -17.37
C LYS A 78 -22.34 0.68 -16.61
N PHE A 79 -22.01 1.31 -15.48
CA PHE A 79 -21.04 0.81 -14.53
C PHE A 79 -21.73 0.44 -13.23
N ASP A 80 -21.92 -0.86 -13.02
CA ASP A 80 -22.52 -1.49 -11.85
C ASP A 80 -21.45 -2.28 -11.05
N LEU A 81 -21.86 -3.02 -10.00
CA LEU A 81 -20.89 -3.80 -9.22
C LEU A 81 -20.35 -5.03 -9.97
N ASN A 82 -21.04 -5.51 -11.00
CA ASN A 82 -20.49 -6.56 -11.87
C ASN A 82 -19.33 -6.01 -12.70
N GLY A 83 -19.48 -4.82 -13.29
CA GLY A 83 -18.39 -4.14 -13.99
C GLY A 83 -17.20 -3.83 -13.07
N PHE A 84 -17.47 -3.53 -11.80
CA PHE A 84 -16.43 -3.39 -10.78
C PHE A 84 -15.73 -4.72 -10.45
N TYR A 85 -16.47 -5.82 -10.34
CA TYR A 85 -15.90 -7.16 -10.17
C TYR A 85 -14.98 -7.53 -11.33
N ASP A 86 -15.41 -7.28 -12.57
CA ASP A 86 -14.58 -7.53 -13.76
C ASP A 86 -13.29 -6.70 -13.76
N HIS A 87 -13.39 -5.43 -13.33
CA HIS A 87 -12.21 -4.57 -13.16
C HIS A 87 -11.25 -5.13 -12.11
N LEU A 88 -11.76 -5.56 -10.94
CA LEU A 88 -10.94 -6.19 -9.90
C LEU A 88 -10.28 -7.48 -10.40
N LYS A 89 -11.00 -8.30 -11.17
CA LYS A 89 -10.48 -9.54 -11.76
C LYS A 89 -9.36 -9.25 -12.76
N LYS A 90 -9.56 -8.34 -13.72
CA LYS A 90 -8.52 -7.90 -14.67
C LYS A 90 -7.28 -7.38 -13.93
N ASN A 91 -7.48 -6.57 -12.89
CA ASN A 91 -6.36 -6.03 -12.12
C ASN A 91 -5.66 -7.11 -11.27
N ALA A 92 -6.39 -8.11 -10.76
CA ALA A 92 -5.82 -9.24 -10.04
C ALA A 92 -4.99 -10.14 -10.98
N GLU A 93 -5.46 -10.38 -12.20
CA GLU A 93 -4.74 -11.10 -13.25
C GLU A 93 -3.46 -10.36 -13.67
N ALA A 94 -3.57 -9.05 -13.90
CA ALA A 94 -2.42 -8.19 -14.21
C ALA A 94 -1.40 -8.14 -13.05
N SER A 95 -1.88 -8.23 -11.81
CA SER A 95 -1.03 -8.30 -10.61
C SER A 95 -0.39 -9.68 -10.40
N GLY A 96 -0.94 -10.74 -11.01
CA GLY A 96 -0.41 -12.09 -11.03
C GLY A 96 -0.40 -12.82 -9.68
N ALA A 97 -0.42 -14.16 -9.75
CA ALA A 97 -0.43 -15.08 -8.59
C ALA A 97 0.93 -15.25 -7.87
N SER A 98 1.95 -14.47 -8.22
CA SER A 98 3.32 -14.63 -7.68
C SER A 98 4.24 -13.41 -7.85
N GLY A 99 3.83 -12.35 -8.56
CA GLY A 99 4.75 -11.31 -9.05
C GLY A 99 5.16 -10.26 -8.02
N TRP A 100 4.32 -9.93 -7.05
CA TRP A 100 4.59 -8.78 -6.16
C TRP A 100 5.13 -9.16 -4.77
N ARG A 101 5.19 -10.45 -4.41
CA ARG A 101 5.80 -10.88 -3.14
C ARG A 101 7.30 -10.56 -3.05
N SER A 102 7.92 -10.15 -4.17
CA SER A 102 9.37 -10.03 -4.33
C SER A 102 9.89 -8.63 -4.68
N MET A 103 9.04 -7.60 -4.84
CA MET A 103 9.47 -6.31 -5.43
C MET A 103 9.34 -5.03 -4.59
N ILE A 104 8.92 -5.08 -3.31
CA ILE A 104 9.07 -3.91 -2.43
C ILE A 104 9.75 -4.29 -1.10
N PRO A 105 11.05 -4.00 -0.90
CA PRO A 105 11.65 -4.06 0.42
C PRO A 105 11.07 -2.94 1.29
N GLY A 106 10.28 -3.31 2.30
CA GLY A 106 9.80 -2.39 3.34
C GLY A 106 8.35 -1.88 3.23
N VAL A 107 7.58 -2.26 2.20
CA VAL A 107 6.13 -1.95 2.12
C VAL A 107 5.35 -3.23 1.81
N SER A 108 4.35 -3.54 2.63
CA SER A 108 3.52 -4.73 2.50
C SER A 108 2.51 -4.58 1.34
N SER A 109 3.00 -4.81 0.12
CA SER A 109 2.19 -5.06 -1.07
C SER A 109 1.08 -6.12 -0.90
N MET A 110 1.22 -6.96 0.12
CA MET A 110 0.21 -7.92 0.53
C MET A 110 -1.13 -7.26 0.90
N THR A 111 -1.13 -6.00 1.35
CA THR A 111 -2.35 -5.32 1.83
C THR A 111 -3.33 -4.99 0.70
N ALA A 112 -2.86 -4.43 -0.42
CA ALA A 112 -3.72 -4.08 -1.55
C ALA A 112 -4.30 -5.32 -2.25
N VAL A 113 -3.48 -6.35 -2.48
CA VAL A 113 -3.94 -7.62 -3.08
C VAL A 113 -4.95 -8.32 -2.17
N GLN A 114 -4.72 -8.32 -0.85
CA GLN A 114 -5.64 -8.91 0.11
C GLN A 114 -6.98 -8.14 0.15
N GLN A 115 -6.94 -6.81 0.07
CA GLN A 115 -8.14 -5.99 -0.03
C GLN A 115 -8.94 -6.28 -1.31
N MET A 116 -8.27 -6.41 -2.47
CA MET A 116 -8.95 -6.78 -3.71
C MET A 116 -9.61 -8.16 -3.61
N LYS A 117 -8.92 -9.16 -3.03
CA LYS A 117 -9.51 -10.48 -2.78
C LYS A 117 -10.73 -10.42 -1.86
N THR A 118 -10.64 -9.59 -0.81
CA THR A 118 -11.75 -9.35 0.12
C THR A 118 -12.94 -8.74 -0.61
N PHE A 119 -12.71 -7.75 -1.49
CA PHE A 119 -13.78 -7.15 -2.29
C PHE A 119 -14.42 -8.15 -3.25
N MET A 120 -13.63 -8.98 -3.93
CA MET A 120 -14.15 -10.04 -4.80
C MET A 120 -15.01 -11.04 -4.01
N ALA A 121 -14.56 -11.49 -2.85
CA ALA A 121 -15.32 -12.40 -1.98
C ALA A 121 -16.66 -11.78 -1.52
N ILE A 122 -16.64 -10.50 -1.11
CA ILE A 122 -17.87 -9.78 -0.75
C ILE A 122 -18.84 -9.76 -1.95
N LEU A 123 -18.36 -9.39 -3.14
CA LEU A 123 -19.19 -9.28 -4.35
C LEU A 123 -19.80 -10.62 -4.78
N GLU A 124 -19.05 -11.72 -4.66
CA GLU A 124 -19.54 -13.07 -4.99
C GLU A 124 -20.70 -13.51 -4.10
N THR A 125 -20.72 -13.08 -2.85
CA THR A 125 -21.81 -13.42 -1.90
C THR A 125 -23.06 -12.55 -2.06
N MET A 126 -22.98 -11.42 -2.76
CA MET A 126 -24.11 -10.53 -2.99
C MET A 126 -25.12 -11.11 -3.97
N GLU A 127 -26.40 -10.89 -3.68
CA GLU A 127 -27.48 -11.18 -4.62
C GLU A 127 -27.35 -10.29 -5.88
N PRO A 128 -27.72 -10.83 -7.06
CA PRO A 128 -27.56 -10.13 -8.34
C PRO A 128 -28.32 -8.80 -8.39
N GLU A 129 -29.49 -8.72 -7.74
CA GLU A 129 -30.30 -7.50 -7.66
C GLU A 129 -29.52 -6.32 -7.07
N TYR A 130 -28.73 -6.56 -6.02
CA TYR A 130 -27.90 -5.51 -5.41
C TYR A 130 -26.64 -5.21 -6.21
N ARG A 131 -26.15 -6.18 -7.00
CA ARG A 131 -24.98 -5.98 -7.87
C ARG A 131 -25.29 -5.09 -9.07
N GLU A 132 -26.44 -5.30 -9.70
CA GLU A 132 -26.93 -4.44 -10.80
C GLU A 132 -27.32 -3.05 -10.29
N ASN A 133 -27.89 -2.96 -9.08
CA ASN A 133 -28.38 -1.71 -8.52
C ASN A 133 -27.78 -1.42 -7.12
N PRO A 134 -26.57 -0.87 -7.04
CA PRO A 134 -25.89 -0.62 -5.75
C PRO A 134 -26.60 0.41 -4.87
N ARG A 135 -27.53 1.19 -5.44
CA ARG A 135 -28.37 2.15 -4.71
C ARG A 135 -29.36 1.48 -3.74
N LEU A 136 -29.68 0.21 -3.96
CA LEU A 136 -30.58 -0.56 -3.10
C LEU A 136 -29.91 -1.03 -1.79
N ILE A 137 -28.58 -0.90 -1.68
CA ILE A 137 -27.82 -1.31 -0.51
C ILE A 137 -28.05 -0.29 0.63
N ASN A 138 -29.06 -0.56 1.44
CA ASN A 138 -29.36 0.18 2.66
C ASN A 138 -28.73 -0.49 3.89
N GLY A 139 -28.94 0.08 5.09
CA GLY A 139 -28.38 -0.46 6.33
C GLY A 139 -28.84 -1.89 6.66
N LYS A 140 -30.11 -2.24 6.36
CA LYS A 140 -30.65 -3.59 6.60
C LYS A 140 -30.04 -4.60 5.61
N THR A 141 -29.99 -4.25 4.33
CA THR A 141 -29.38 -5.08 3.28
C THR A 141 -27.90 -5.30 3.57
N LYS A 142 -27.18 -4.25 3.96
CA LYS A 142 -25.77 -4.36 4.33
C LYS A 142 -25.55 -5.33 5.49
N ARG A 143 -26.40 -5.31 6.52
CA ARG A 143 -26.32 -6.28 7.62
C ARG A 143 -26.48 -7.72 7.14
N LYS A 144 -27.44 -7.98 6.24
CA LYS A 144 -27.60 -9.32 5.62
C LYS A 144 -26.36 -9.73 4.83
N ILE A 145 -25.75 -8.79 4.09
CA ILE A 145 -24.50 -9.03 3.35
C ILE A 145 -23.36 -9.33 4.34
N CYS A 146 -23.22 -8.59 5.45
CA CYS A 146 -22.23 -8.91 6.50
C CYS A 146 -22.39 -10.33 7.02
N GLU A 147 -23.63 -10.71 7.37
CA GLU A 147 -23.97 -12.02 7.93
C GLU A 147 -23.66 -13.15 6.93
N LYS A 148 -23.92 -12.93 5.63
CA LYS A 148 -23.68 -13.92 4.57
C LYS A 148 -22.20 -14.00 4.15
N ALA A 149 -21.53 -12.87 4.06
CA ALA A 149 -20.15 -12.77 3.57
C ALA A 149 -19.12 -13.05 4.68
N GLY A 150 -19.50 -12.95 5.95
CA GLY A 150 -18.57 -13.08 7.09
C GLY A 150 -17.64 -11.88 7.25
N HIS A 151 -17.96 -10.74 6.61
CA HIS A 151 -17.14 -9.53 6.62
C HIS A 151 -17.77 -8.41 7.47
N SER A 152 -16.90 -7.56 8.00
CA SER A 152 -17.32 -6.42 8.81
C SER A 152 -18.09 -5.37 7.98
N PRO A 153 -19.00 -4.60 8.61
CA PRO A 153 -19.67 -3.49 7.94
C PRO A 153 -18.71 -2.42 7.40
N GLU A 154 -17.51 -2.33 7.98
CA GLU A 154 -16.46 -1.39 7.59
C GLU A 154 -15.79 -1.81 6.27
N GLU A 155 -15.50 -3.09 6.10
CA GLU A 155 -14.95 -3.63 4.86
C GLU A 155 -15.91 -3.44 3.69
N ILE A 156 -17.21 -3.70 3.90
CA ILE A 156 -18.24 -3.46 2.88
C ILE A 156 -18.35 -1.97 2.56
N ASN A 157 -18.35 -1.10 3.57
CA ASN A 157 -18.33 0.34 3.33
C ASN A 157 -17.06 0.79 2.58
N ASN A 158 -15.91 0.17 2.85
CA ASN A 158 -14.67 0.45 2.13
C ASN A 158 -14.79 0.04 0.66
N MET A 159 -15.27 -1.17 0.39
CA MET A 159 -15.55 -1.66 -0.96
C MET A 159 -16.50 -0.72 -1.71
N LEU A 160 -17.63 -0.34 -1.09
CA LEU A 160 -18.61 0.56 -1.69
C LEU A 160 -18.01 1.93 -2.01
N ARG A 161 -17.14 2.47 -1.15
CA ARG A 161 -16.43 3.73 -1.43
C ARG A 161 -15.50 3.63 -2.64
N ASN A 162 -14.77 2.53 -2.78
CA ASN A 162 -13.90 2.29 -3.95
C ASN A 162 -14.74 2.19 -5.23
N TYR A 163 -15.86 1.46 -5.18
CA TYR A 163 -16.82 1.41 -6.28
C TYR A 163 -17.36 2.81 -6.64
N GLU A 164 -17.78 3.61 -5.64
CA GLU A 164 -18.32 4.94 -5.90
C GLU A 164 -17.29 5.87 -6.56
N GLN A 165 -16.02 5.80 -6.17
CA GLN A 165 -14.94 6.56 -6.80
C GLN A 165 -14.77 6.19 -8.28
N LEU A 166 -14.75 4.90 -8.59
CA LEU A 166 -14.60 4.44 -9.97
C LEU A 166 -15.85 4.74 -10.81
N SER A 167 -17.04 4.61 -10.22
CA SER A 167 -18.32 5.00 -10.84
C SER A 167 -18.35 6.51 -11.14
N ALA A 168 -17.82 7.33 -10.25
CA ALA A 168 -17.70 8.78 -10.46
C ALA A 168 -16.78 9.13 -11.63
N LEU A 169 -15.63 8.45 -11.71
CA LEU A 169 -14.70 8.59 -12.82
C LEU A 169 -15.32 8.12 -14.14
N HIS A 170 -16.06 7.00 -14.13
CA HIS A 170 -16.79 6.49 -15.29
C HIS A 170 -17.81 7.52 -15.82
N ILE A 171 -18.67 8.08 -14.96
CA ILE A 171 -19.65 9.10 -15.37
C ILE A 171 -18.94 10.32 -15.98
N TRP A 172 -17.84 10.75 -15.36
CA TRP A 172 -17.03 11.86 -15.87
C TRP A 172 -16.43 11.55 -17.25
N LEU A 173 -15.86 10.35 -17.44
CA LEU A 173 -15.31 9.91 -18.72
C LEU A 173 -16.37 9.84 -19.81
N VAL A 174 -17.55 9.28 -19.54
CA VAL A 174 -18.65 9.21 -20.51
C VAL A 174 -19.05 10.61 -20.96
N LYS A 175 -19.22 11.55 -20.01
CA LYS A 175 -19.52 12.96 -20.35
C LYS A 175 -18.39 13.66 -21.11
N ARG A 176 -17.14 13.26 -20.86
CA ARG A 176 -15.98 13.79 -21.57
C ARG A 176 -15.95 13.31 -23.02
N VAL A 177 -16.21 12.02 -23.26
CA VAL A 177 -16.30 11.41 -24.60
C VAL A 177 -17.50 11.93 -25.38
N GLU A 178 -18.67 12.09 -24.74
CA GLU A 178 -19.85 12.73 -25.36
C GLU A 178 -19.54 14.14 -25.89
N ARG A 179 -18.61 14.86 -25.26
CA ARG A 179 -18.17 16.20 -25.67
C ARG A 179 -17.04 16.19 -26.71
N GLY A 180 -16.59 15.01 -27.15
CA GLY A 180 -15.48 14.87 -28.10
C GLY A 180 -14.10 15.22 -27.51
N LEU A 181 -13.97 15.22 -26.18
CA LEU A 181 -12.69 15.50 -25.51
C LEU A 181 -11.85 14.22 -25.38
N ARG A 182 -10.53 14.38 -25.36
CA ARG A 182 -9.59 13.25 -25.20
C ARG A 182 -9.74 12.55 -23.84
N ILE A 183 -9.54 11.24 -23.85
CA ILE A 183 -9.45 10.37 -22.66
C ILE A 183 -8.05 10.53 -22.06
N PRO A 184 -7.90 10.62 -20.73
CA PRO A 184 -6.59 10.67 -20.09
C PRO A 184 -5.80 9.36 -20.27
N GLU A 185 -4.49 9.49 -20.40
CA GLU A 185 -3.58 8.34 -20.55
C GLU A 185 -2.86 7.97 -19.25
N THR A 186 -2.75 8.90 -18.31
CA THR A 186 -2.08 8.71 -17.02
C THR A 186 -2.95 9.17 -15.84
N LEU A 187 -2.58 8.72 -14.64
CA LEU A 187 -3.25 9.11 -13.40
C LEU A 187 -3.11 10.61 -13.10
N ASP A 188 -1.91 11.15 -13.31
CA ASP A 188 -1.61 12.56 -13.07
C ASP A 188 -2.40 13.44 -14.04
N GLU A 189 -2.46 13.05 -15.31
CA GLU A 189 -3.29 13.73 -16.31
C GLU A 189 -4.77 13.69 -15.92
N THR A 190 -5.28 12.54 -15.48
CA THR A 190 -6.67 12.41 -15.04
C THR A 190 -7.00 13.38 -13.91
N THR A 191 -6.10 13.50 -12.93
CA THR A 191 -6.27 14.42 -11.80
C THR A 191 -6.34 15.87 -12.26
N GLU A 192 -5.44 16.26 -13.17
CA GLU A 192 -5.43 17.63 -13.71
C GLU A 192 -6.67 17.90 -14.58
N LEU A 193 -7.10 16.96 -15.41
CA LEU A 193 -8.30 17.11 -16.23
C LEU A 193 -9.58 17.19 -15.40
N VAL A 194 -9.68 16.42 -14.32
CA VAL A 194 -10.80 16.51 -13.37
C VAL A 194 -10.80 17.86 -12.64
N ARG A 195 -9.61 18.40 -12.34
CA ARG A 195 -9.46 19.72 -11.71
C ARG A 195 -9.92 20.85 -12.65
N GLN A 196 -9.59 20.76 -13.93
CA GLN A 196 -9.99 21.74 -14.95
C GLN A 196 -11.48 21.64 -15.28
N ASP A 197 -11.97 20.42 -15.53
CA ASP A 197 -13.34 20.16 -15.95
C ASP A 197 -14.02 19.14 -15.01
N PRO A 198 -14.53 19.56 -13.84
CA PRO A 198 -15.26 18.65 -12.94
C PRO A 198 -16.67 18.28 -13.44
N THR A 199 -17.02 18.66 -14.67
CA THR A 199 -18.36 18.44 -15.27
C THR A 199 -18.64 16.94 -15.40
N GLY A 200 -19.76 16.48 -14.86
CA GLY A 200 -20.12 15.05 -14.83
C GLY A 200 -19.62 14.31 -13.59
N PHE A 201 -18.69 14.88 -12.82
CA PHE A 201 -18.25 14.28 -11.56
C PHE A 201 -19.30 14.53 -10.46
N PRO A 202 -19.78 13.50 -9.72
CA PRO A 202 -20.80 13.65 -8.69
C PRO A 202 -20.23 14.27 -7.38
N THR A 203 -19.93 15.57 -7.43
CA THR A 203 -19.32 16.35 -6.34
C THR A 203 -20.10 16.34 -5.02
N LYS A 204 -21.45 16.23 -5.08
CA LYS A 204 -22.30 16.19 -3.87
C LYS A 204 -22.02 14.97 -2.97
N LYS A 205 -21.63 13.83 -3.56
CA LYS A 205 -21.36 12.60 -2.80
C LYS A 205 -20.00 12.63 -2.09
N PHE A 206 -19.01 13.27 -2.70
CA PHE A 206 -17.63 13.29 -2.21
C PHE A 206 -17.28 14.50 -1.35
N ARG A 207 -18.18 15.49 -1.26
CA ARG A 207 -17.97 16.63 -0.36
C ARG A 207 -17.85 16.12 1.07
N MET A 208 -16.71 16.34 1.71
CA MET A 208 -16.54 16.05 3.13
C MET A 208 -17.70 16.70 3.90
N LYS A 209 -18.43 15.89 4.67
CA LYS A 209 -19.42 16.42 5.61
C LYS A 209 -18.62 17.25 6.62
N GLN A 210 -18.70 18.57 6.49
CA GLN A 210 -18.21 19.50 7.49
C GLN A 210 -18.78 19.01 8.83
N ARG A 211 -17.90 18.59 9.74
CA ARG A 211 -18.31 18.24 11.10
C ARG A 211 -18.87 19.53 11.67
N ARG A 212 -20.20 19.62 11.76
CA ARG A 212 -20.84 20.68 12.53
C ARG A 212 -20.49 20.36 13.98
N TYR A 213 -19.54 21.12 14.51
CA TYR A 213 -19.21 21.12 15.94
C TYR A 213 -20.41 21.67 16.72
#